data_AF-X0VX00-F1
#
_entry.id   AF-X0VX00-F1
#
_cell.length_a   1.000
_cell.length_b   1.000
_cell.length_c   1.000
_cell.angle_alpha   90.00
_cell.angle_beta   90.00
_cell.angle_gamma   90.00
#
_symmetry.space_group_name_H-M   'P 1'
#
loop_
_entity.id
_entity.type
_entity.pdbx_description
1 polymer ?
#
loop_
_entity_poly.entity_id
_entity_poly.type
_entity_poly.pdbx_seq_one_letter_code
_entity_poly.pdbx_strand_id
1 'polypeptide(L)'
;MSYLTEPKKRSKIDQEIDENHIYLDKIYETDLRNLLKKCYQCARCSGVCQISKVQKFTPSRIIQMILEGFEDEIVENGLLWDCLTCNSCLQNCPKDINFADIARILRYKMRNKGIHNLDRSIAHKGIYPTMGELMSQNNINVNRPLDWIPKGCKIANKGKTLYYVGCLPFFDYDFQNLKSISASTLKTICQ
;
A
#
# COMPACT_ATOMS: atom_id res chain seq x y z
N MET A 1 8.55 10.90 31.50
CA MET A 1 8.02 10.17 30.32
C MET A 1 7.85 11.17 29.21
N SER A 2 8.68 11.09 28.18
CA SER A 2 8.70 12.02 27.04
C SER A 2 7.40 11.92 26.25
N TYR A 3 6.70 13.04 26.13
CA TYR A 3 5.46 13.16 25.39
C TYR A 3 5.68 12.83 23.90
N LEU A 4 4.74 12.09 23.30
CA LEU A 4 4.62 11.95 21.85
C LEU A 4 4.29 13.34 21.28
N THR A 5 5.27 13.97 20.63
CA THR A 5 5.09 15.24 19.90
C THR A 5 4.80 14.97 18.43
N GLU A 6 3.93 15.79 17.84
CA GLU A 6 3.71 15.82 16.38
C GLU A 6 5.05 16.03 15.64
N PRO A 7 5.35 15.27 14.57
CA PRO A 7 6.49 15.57 13.72
C PRO A 7 6.28 16.95 13.09
N LYS A 8 7.25 17.87 13.27
CA LYS A 8 7.23 19.18 12.60
C LYS A 8 7.07 18.97 11.09
N LYS A 9 5.96 19.48 10.54
CA LYS A 9 5.66 19.47 9.10
C LYS A 9 6.78 20.23 8.39
N ARG A 10 7.63 19.52 7.61
CA ARG A 10 8.68 20.15 6.79
C ARG A 10 8.01 21.13 5.82
N SER A 11 8.47 22.37 5.82
CA SER A 11 8.09 23.40 4.85
C SER A 11 8.55 22.98 3.45
N LYS A 12 7.64 23.05 2.47
CA LYS A 12 7.91 22.87 1.04
C LYS A 12 8.94 23.91 0.57
N ILE A 13 10.15 23.47 0.21
CA ILE A 13 11.07 24.20 -0.67
C ILE A 13 11.83 23.16 -1.50
N ASP A 14 11.46 23.08 -2.78
CA ASP A 14 12.26 22.82 -3.98
C ASP A 14 13.43 21.85 -3.88
N GLN A 15 13.14 20.55 -3.98
CA GLN A 15 13.97 19.57 -4.67
C GLN A 15 13.07 18.56 -5.39
N GLU A 16 12.42 18.99 -6.47
CA GLU A 16 12.11 18.06 -7.57
C GLU A 16 13.42 17.75 -8.30
N ILE A 17 14.39 17.20 -7.56
CA ILE A 17 15.42 16.39 -8.19
C ILE A 17 14.74 15.04 -8.41
N ASP A 18 14.88 14.55 -9.62
CA ASP A 18 14.34 13.30 -10.14
C ASP A 18 14.81 12.07 -9.32
N GLU A 19 14.32 11.95 -8.08
CA GLU A 19 14.56 10.79 -7.21
C GLU A 19 14.16 9.50 -7.95
N ASN A 20 13.18 9.61 -8.85
CA ASN A 20 12.63 8.51 -9.60
C ASN A 20 13.55 7.94 -10.68
N HIS A 21 14.29 8.78 -11.42
CA HIS A 21 15.30 8.33 -12.37
C HIS A 21 16.45 7.65 -11.63
N ILE A 22 16.84 8.15 -10.46
CA ILE A 22 17.85 7.51 -9.59
C ILE A 22 17.40 6.11 -9.14
N TYR A 23 16.12 5.91 -8.79
CA TYR A 23 15.61 4.58 -8.39
C TYR A 23 15.44 3.60 -9.55
N LEU A 24 15.06 4.08 -10.73
CA LEU A 24 15.03 3.25 -11.95
C LEU A 24 16.43 2.87 -12.37
N ASP A 25 17.36 3.83 -12.38
CA ASP A 25 18.77 3.60 -12.60
C ASP A 25 19.30 2.57 -11.59
N LYS A 26 18.86 2.55 -10.33
CA LYS A 26 19.22 1.48 -9.37
C LYS A 26 18.74 0.07 -9.73
N ILE A 27 17.62 -0.11 -10.47
CA ILE A 27 17.29 -1.46 -10.99
C ILE A 27 18.26 -1.86 -12.09
N TYR A 28 18.56 -0.91 -12.98
CA TYR A 28 19.40 -1.14 -14.16
C TYR A 28 20.90 -1.00 -13.86
N GLU A 29 21.24 -0.48 -12.69
CA GLU A 29 22.55 -0.59 -12.08
C GLU A 29 22.83 -2.08 -11.97
N THR A 30 24.04 -2.42 -12.39
CA THR A 30 24.56 -3.78 -12.41
C THR A 30 24.25 -4.53 -11.11
N ASP A 31 24.16 -3.83 -9.97
CA ASP A 31 23.89 -4.38 -8.64
C ASP A 31 22.52 -5.05 -8.45
N LEU A 32 21.38 -4.49 -8.88
CA LEU A 32 20.08 -5.12 -8.59
C LEU A 32 19.78 -6.31 -9.52
N ARG A 33 20.13 -6.21 -10.80
CA ARG A 33 20.06 -7.36 -11.72
C ARG A 33 21.05 -8.45 -11.28
N ASN A 34 22.23 -8.09 -10.78
CA ASN A 34 23.16 -9.07 -10.20
C ASN A 34 22.66 -9.68 -8.88
N LEU A 35 21.94 -8.90 -8.04
CA LEU A 35 21.28 -9.43 -6.85
C LEU A 35 20.23 -10.47 -7.25
N LEU A 36 19.43 -10.19 -8.29
CA LEU A 36 18.46 -11.15 -8.83
C LEU A 36 19.11 -12.41 -9.38
N LYS A 37 20.31 -12.33 -9.99
CA LYS A 37 21.06 -13.52 -10.44
C LYS A 37 21.45 -14.47 -9.29
N LYS A 38 21.47 -14.00 -8.04
CA LYS A 38 21.65 -14.89 -6.87
C LYS A 38 20.43 -15.77 -6.60
N CYS A 39 19.28 -15.47 -7.21
CA CYS A 39 18.07 -16.27 -7.09
C CYS A 39 18.27 -17.63 -7.74
N TYR A 40 18.17 -18.69 -6.95
CA TYR A 40 18.22 -20.08 -7.41
C TYR A 40 16.83 -20.74 -7.44
N GLN A 41 15.77 -19.93 -7.54
CA GLN A 41 14.38 -20.38 -7.73
C GLN A 41 13.82 -21.34 -6.65
N CYS A 42 14.21 -21.15 -5.38
CA CYS A 42 13.68 -21.96 -4.27
C CYS A 42 12.19 -21.77 -3.94
N ALA A 43 11.50 -20.85 -4.60
CA ALA A 43 10.07 -20.53 -4.44
C ALA A 43 9.57 -20.17 -3.02
N ARG A 44 10.44 -19.97 -2.02
CA ARG A 44 10.04 -19.56 -0.65
C ARG A 44 9.21 -18.28 -0.64
N CYS A 45 9.58 -17.29 -1.44
CA CYS A 45 8.84 -16.03 -1.58
C CYS A 45 7.39 -16.24 -2.02
N SER A 46 7.14 -17.20 -2.90
CA SER A 46 5.79 -17.58 -3.34
C SER A 46 5.05 -18.36 -2.25
N GLY A 47 5.73 -19.27 -1.54
CA GLY A 47 5.12 -20.04 -0.44
C GLY A 47 4.63 -19.18 0.74
N VAL A 48 5.34 -18.11 1.08
CA VAL A 48 4.95 -17.20 2.18
C VAL A 48 3.99 -16.09 1.74
N CYS A 49 3.79 -15.91 0.43
CA CYS A 49 2.91 -14.87 -0.09
C CYS A 49 1.45 -15.29 0.08
N GLN A 50 0.65 -14.46 0.76
CA GLN A 50 -0.78 -14.74 0.92
C GLN A 50 -1.55 -14.56 -0.40
N ILE A 51 -1.07 -13.67 -1.27
CA ILE A 51 -1.70 -13.41 -2.58
C ILE A 51 -1.51 -14.62 -3.51
N SER A 52 -0.34 -15.27 -3.49
CA SER A 52 -0.11 -16.51 -4.26
C SER A 52 -1.08 -17.64 -3.95
N LYS A 53 -1.75 -17.59 -2.79
CA LYS A 53 -2.75 -18.61 -2.38
C LYS A 53 -4.13 -18.35 -2.95
N VAL A 54 -4.44 -17.12 -3.35
CA VAL A 54 -5.79 -16.69 -3.72
C VAL A 54 -5.87 -16.11 -5.13
N GLN A 55 -4.73 -15.77 -5.74
CA GLN A 55 -4.62 -15.16 -7.06
C GLN A 55 -3.43 -15.73 -7.84
N LYS A 56 -3.41 -15.49 -9.16
CA LYS A 56 -2.32 -15.90 -10.05
C LYS A 56 -1.09 -15.00 -9.93
N PHE A 57 -0.60 -14.81 -8.71
CA PHE A 57 0.54 -13.95 -8.40
C PHE A 57 1.66 -14.79 -7.79
N THR A 58 2.75 -15.02 -8.53
CA THR A 58 3.83 -15.91 -8.07
C THR A 58 5.18 -15.17 -8.09
N PRO A 59 5.62 -14.61 -6.96
CA PRO A 59 6.87 -13.84 -6.86
C PRO A 59 8.09 -14.53 -7.47
N SER A 60 8.27 -15.84 -7.27
CA SER A 60 9.40 -16.57 -7.85
C SER A 60 9.36 -16.61 -9.37
N ARG A 61 8.17 -16.80 -9.96
CA ARG A 61 7.98 -16.78 -11.42
C ARG A 61 8.19 -15.38 -11.98
N ILE A 62 7.74 -14.35 -11.28
CA ILE A 62 7.97 -12.96 -11.68
C ILE A 62 9.48 -12.65 -11.70
N ILE A 63 10.22 -13.06 -10.65
CA ILE A 63 11.69 -12.93 -10.63
C ILE A 63 12.33 -13.68 -11.81
N GLN A 64 11.86 -14.89 -12.09
CA GLN A 64 12.36 -15.67 -13.22
C GLN A 64 12.13 -14.96 -14.56
N MET A 65 10.92 -14.45 -14.79
CA MET A 65 10.57 -13.70 -16.00
C MET A 65 11.45 -12.45 -16.18
N ILE A 66 11.78 -11.75 -15.09
CA ILE A 66 12.72 -10.62 -15.13
C ILE A 66 14.12 -11.09 -15.57
N LEU A 67 14.60 -12.21 -15.01
CA LEU A 67 15.91 -12.76 -15.40
C LEU A 67 15.93 -13.24 -16.86
N GLU A 68 14.80 -13.73 -17.36
CA GLU A 68 14.60 -14.19 -18.74
C GLU A 68 14.46 -13.05 -19.76
N GLY A 69 14.29 -11.80 -19.34
CA GLY A 69 14.15 -10.65 -20.23
C GLY A 69 12.69 -10.27 -20.58
N PHE A 70 11.71 -10.79 -19.83
CA PHE A 70 10.27 -10.52 -20.02
C PHE A 70 9.77 -9.35 -19.14
N GLU A 71 10.63 -8.38 -18.79
CA GLU A 71 10.26 -7.27 -17.91
C GLU A 71 9.15 -6.40 -18.50
N ASP A 72 9.16 -6.18 -19.82
CA ASP A 72 8.14 -5.36 -20.47
C ASP A 72 6.76 -6.03 -20.44
N GLU A 73 6.67 -7.35 -20.56
CA GLU A 73 5.41 -8.09 -20.40
C GLU A 73 4.83 -7.95 -18.98
N ILE A 74 5.68 -7.99 -17.96
CA ILE A 74 5.28 -7.76 -16.56
C ILE A 74 4.74 -6.33 -16.37
N VAL A 75 5.41 -5.36 -16.98
CA VAL A 75 4.97 -3.95 -16.94
C VAL A 75 3.66 -3.77 -17.71
N GLU A 76 3.42 -4.54 -18.76
CA GLU A 76 2.24 -4.49 -19.62
C GLU A 76 1.02 -5.25 -19.12
N ASN A 77 1.12 -6.08 -18.08
CA ASN A 77 -0.01 -6.94 -17.66
C ASN A 77 -0.69 -6.57 -16.33
N GLY A 78 -0.17 -5.58 -15.58
CA GLY A 78 -0.83 -5.11 -14.34
C GLY A 78 -0.51 -5.93 -13.08
N LEU A 79 0.07 -7.13 -13.23
CA LEU A 79 0.20 -8.16 -12.18
C LEU A 79 0.88 -7.67 -10.90
N LEU A 80 1.84 -6.75 -11.04
CA LEU A 80 2.58 -6.25 -9.89
C LEU A 80 1.73 -5.46 -8.91
N TRP A 81 0.55 -4.97 -9.28
CA TRP A 81 -0.36 -4.27 -8.37
C TRP A 81 -0.98 -5.18 -7.31
N ASP A 82 -0.96 -6.50 -7.50
CA ASP A 82 -1.43 -7.46 -6.49
C ASP A 82 -0.47 -7.57 -5.28
N CYS A 83 0.79 -7.14 -5.41
CA CYS A 83 1.77 -7.21 -4.32
C CYS A 83 1.39 -6.32 -3.11
N LEU A 84 1.17 -6.88 -1.93
CA LEU A 84 0.89 -6.07 -0.73
C LEU A 84 2.10 -5.32 -0.16
N THR A 85 3.30 -5.51 -0.73
CA THR A 85 4.56 -4.91 -0.21
C THR A 85 4.81 -5.19 1.27
N CYS A 86 4.33 -6.34 1.78
CA CYS A 86 4.40 -6.71 3.20
C CYS A 86 5.77 -7.20 3.68
N ASN A 87 6.75 -7.32 2.78
CA ASN A 87 8.12 -7.81 3.06
C ASN A 87 8.24 -9.24 3.62
N SER A 88 7.16 -10.04 3.67
CA SER A 88 7.27 -11.45 4.12
C SER A 88 8.23 -12.27 3.27
N CYS A 89 8.30 -11.98 1.96
CA CYS A 89 9.23 -12.64 1.04
C CYS A 89 10.70 -12.33 1.35
N LEU A 90 11.03 -11.09 1.72
CA LEU A 90 12.38 -10.67 2.11
C LEU A 90 12.85 -11.44 3.34
N GLN A 91 12.00 -11.49 4.39
CA GLN A 91 12.31 -12.18 5.65
C GLN A 91 12.59 -13.68 5.48
N ASN A 92 12.12 -14.29 4.39
CA ASN A 92 12.26 -15.71 4.12
C ASN A 92 13.23 -16.02 2.98
N CYS A 93 13.82 -14.99 2.36
CA CYS A 93 14.73 -15.16 1.25
C CYS A 93 16.15 -15.49 1.75
N PRO A 94 16.73 -16.65 1.42
CA PRO A 94 18.09 -17.01 1.83
C PRO A 94 19.19 -16.24 1.08
N LYS A 95 18.80 -15.32 0.19
CA LYS A 95 19.69 -14.51 -0.65
C LYS A 95 19.39 -13.01 -0.52
N ASP A 96 18.56 -12.64 0.46
CA ASP A 96 18.20 -11.25 0.77
C ASP A 96 17.63 -10.46 -0.42
N ILE A 97 16.90 -11.16 -1.31
CA ILE A 97 16.25 -10.53 -2.45
C ILE A 97 14.99 -9.82 -1.96
N ASN A 98 15.00 -8.49 -2.02
CA ASN A 98 13.83 -7.68 -1.68
C ASN A 98 12.86 -7.58 -2.86
N PHE A 99 11.97 -8.57 -2.99
CA PHE A 99 10.94 -8.57 -4.04
C PHE A 99 9.93 -7.42 -3.90
N ALA A 100 9.68 -6.90 -2.69
CA ALA A 100 8.75 -5.79 -2.51
C ALA A 100 9.28 -4.50 -3.13
N ASP A 101 10.58 -4.24 -3.03
CA ASP A 101 11.22 -3.11 -3.70
C ASP A 101 11.18 -3.26 -5.22
N ILE A 102 11.44 -4.46 -5.74
CA ILE A 102 11.31 -4.75 -7.18
C ILE A 102 9.88 -4.43 -7.65
N ALA A 103 8.86 -4.87 -6.91
CA ALA A 103 7.46 -4.56 -7.23
C ALA A 103 7.17 -3.06 -7.20
N ARG A 104 7.67 -2.32 -6.19
CA ARG A 104 7.51 -0.85 -6.10
C ARG A 104 8.07 -0.14 -7.31
N ILE A 105 9.28 -0.51 -7.71
CA ILE A 105 9.97 0.21 -8.78
C ILE A 105 9.35 -0.15 -10.15
N LEU A 106 8.99 -1.41 -10.38
CA LEU A 106 8.30 -1.77 -11.61
C LEU A 106 6.89 -1.15 -11.71
N ARG A 107 6.16 -0.99 -10.60
CA ARG A 107 4.90 -0.19 -10.56
C ARG A 107 5.11 1.25 -10.98
N TYR A 108 6.26 1.84 -10.63
CA TYR A 108 6.61 3.18 -11.07
C TYR A 108 6.80 3.22 -12.60
N LYS A 109 7.54 2.26 -13.18
CA LYS A 109 7.68 2.11 -14.65
C LYS A 109 6.33 1.93 -15.35
N MET A 110 5.42 1.13 -14.77
CA MET A 110 4.05 0.95 -15.26
C MET A 110 3.26 2.26 -15.30
N ARG A 111 3.42 3.09 -14.25
CA ARG A 111 2.77 4.40 -14.17
C ARG A 111 3.26 5.34 -15.27
N ASN A 112 4.57 5.40 -15.48
CA ASN A 112 5.19 6.32 -16.44
C ASN A 112 4.96 5.93 -17.90
N LYS A 113 4.91 4.63 -18.22
CA LYS A 113 4.63 4.20 -19.60
C LYS A 113 3.16 4.47 -20.01
N GLY A 114 2.26 4.78 -19.07
CA GLY A 114 0.84 5.04 -19.36
C GLY A 114 0.08 3.83 -19.92
N ILE A 115 0.66 2.63 -19.82
CA ILE A 115 0.20 1.41 -20.51
C ILE A 115 -1.09 0.83 -19.91
N HIS A 116 -1.38 1.16 -18.65
CA HIS A 116 -2.54 0.62 -17.94
C HIS A 116 -3.57 1.69 -17.67
N ASN A 117 -4.84 1.30 -17.74
CA ASN A 117 -5.88 1.97 -16.98
C ASN A 117 -5.58 1.68 -15.49
N LEU A 118 -4.73 2.53 -14.89
CA LEU A 118 -4.24 2.37 -13.53
C LEU A 118 -5.39 2.20 -12.53
N ASP A 119 -6.52 2.88 -12.77
CA ASP A 119 -7.70 2.79 -11.92
C ASP A 119 -8.29 1.38 -11.87
N ARG A 120 -8.04 0.52 -12.87
CA ARG A 120 -8.45 -0.89 -12.86
C ARG A 120 -7.46 -1.83 -12.18
N SER A 121 -6.20 -1.42 -12.06
CA SER A 121 -5.12 -2.28 -11.57
C SER A 121 -4.72 -1.96 -10.13
N ILE A 122 -4.82 -0.69 -9.71
CA ILE A 122 -4.49 -0.29 -8.34
C ILE A 122 -5.51 -0.93 -7.39
N ALA A 123 -5.00 -1.54 -6.31
CA ALA A 123 -5.83 -2.07 -5.24
C ALA A 123 -6.83 -1.01 -4.75
N HIS A 124 -8.12 -1.38 -4.72
CA HIS A 124 -9.22 -0.48 -4.35
C HIS A 124 -9.27 0.83 -5.17
N LYS A 125 -8.80 0.81 -6.42
CA LYS A 125 -8.76 1.98 -7.31
C LYS A 125 -8.05 3.20 -6.70
N GLY A 126 -7.12 2.97 -5.77
CA GLY A 126 -6.38 4.04 -5.11
C GLY A 126 -7.16 4.86 -4.09
N ILE A 127 -8.39 4.45 -3.72
CA ILE A 127 -9.26 5.22 -2.83
C ILE A 127 -8.61 5.52 -1.47
N TYR A 128 -7.87 4.59 -0.87
CA TYR A 128 -7.23 4.81 0.44
C TYR A 128 -6.05 5.79 0.37
N PRO A 129 -5.11 5.68 -0.60
CA PRO A 129 -4.14 6.75 -0.87
C PRO A 129 -4.79 8.12 -1.08
N THR A 130 -5.82 8.20 -1.93
CA THR A 130 -6.53 9.45 -2.21
C THR A 130 -7.19 10.01 -0.95
N MET A 131 -7.83 9.16 -0.14
CA MET A 131 -8.40 9.57 1.14
C MET A 131 -7.33 10.10 2.09
N GLY A 132 -6.19 9.42 2.20
CA GLY A 132 -5.08 9.89 3.02
C GLY A 132 -4.53 11.24 2.57
N GLU A 133 -4.39 11.43 1.25
CA GLU A 133 -4.00 12.71 0.66
C GLU A 133 -5.01 13.81 1.00
N LEU A 134 -6.30 13.59 0.74
CA LEU A 134 -7.38 14.54 1.06
C LEU A 134 -7.41 14.89 2.56
N MET A 135 -7.24 13.91 3.45
CA MET A 135 -7.17 14.14 4.89
C MET A 135 -5.94 14.95 5.33
N SER A 136 -4.88 14.99 4.51
CA SER A 136 -3.66 15.78 4.78
C SER A 136 -3.77 17.24 4.31
N GLN A 137 -4.80 17.56 3.53
CA GLN A 137 -5.03 18.89 2.97
C GLN A 137 -5.73 19.79 3.99
N ASN A 138 -5.05 20.87 4.41
CA ASN A 138 -5.56 21.79 5.43
C ASN A 138 -6.72 22.68 4.94
N ASN A 139 -6.92 22.78 3.63
CA ASN A 139 -7.99 23.56 2.99
C ASN A 139 -9.28 22.74 2.77
N ILE A 140 -9.26 21.44 3.08
CA ILE A 140 -10.44 20.58 2.95
C ILE A 140 -11.07 20.40 4.33
N ASN A 141 -12.22 21.03 4.54
CA ASN A 141 -13.07 20.74 5.69
C ASN A 141 -14.03 19.59 5.35
N VAL A 142 -13.65 18.38 5.75
CA VAL A 142 -14.50 17.19 5.58
C VAL A 142 -15.62 17.21 6.62
N ASN A 143 -16.87 17.18 6.17
CA ASN A 143 -18.00 16.93 7.06
C ASN A 143 -17.90 15.50 7.62
N ARG A 144 -17.91 15.36 8.94
CA ARG A 144 -17.81 14.06 9.64
C ARG A 144 -19.09 13.80 10.43
N PRO A 145 -20.19 13.43 9.76
CA PRO A 145 -21.44 13.14 10.44
C PRO A 145 -21.27 11.94 11.37
N LEU A 146 -22.02 11.94 12.46
CA LEU A 146 -21.99 10.88 13.48
C LEU A 146 -23.09 9.83 13.24
N ASP A 147 -23.63 9.76 12.02
CA ASP A 147 -24.76 8.90 11.64
C ASP A 147 -24.43 7.40 11.74
N TRP A 148 -23.14 7.06 11.72
CA TRP A 148 -22.64 5.70 11.93
C TRP A 148 -22.74 5.23 13.40
N ILE A 149 -22.94 6.15 14.36
CA ILE A 149 -23.11 5.81 15.77
C ILE A 149 -24.51 5.23 15.99
N PRO A 150 -24.65 4.05 16.63
CA PRO A 150 -25.95 3.46 16.89
C PRO A 150 -26.89 4.39 17.68
N LYS A 151 -28.18 4.36 17.32
CA LYS A 151 -29.22 5.10 18.03
C LYS A 151 -29.26 4.66 19.49
N GLY A 152 -29.08 5.60 20.43
CA GLY A 152 -29.07 5.35 21.87
C GLY A 152 -27.72 5.52 22.56
N CYS A 153 -26.62 5.64 21.81
CA CYS A 153 -25.31 5.93 22.39
C CYS A 153 -25.21 7.41 22.81
N LYS A 154 -24.61 7.67 23.98
CA LYS A 154 -24.36 9.03 24.44
C LYS A 154 -23.16 9.60 23.69
N ILE A 155 -23.34 10.77 23.09
CA ILE A 155 -22.29 11.50 22.38
C ILE A 155 -21.95 12.75 23.17
N ALA A 156 -20.66 13.04 23.30
CA ALA A 156 -20.16 14.27 23.93
C ALA A 156 -19.17 14.96 23.00
N ASN A 157 -19.25 16.29 22.94
CA ASN A 157 -18.34 17.11 22.12
C ASN A 157 -16.99 17.38 22.81
N LYS A 158 -16.87 17.03 24.10
CA LYS A 158 -15.67 17.22 24.94
C LYS A 158 -15.54 16.06 25.92
N GLY A 159 -14.31 15.63 26.19
CA GLY A 159 -14.03 14.57 27.15
C GLY A 159 -12.53 14.38 27.35
N LYS A 160 -12.16 13.59 28.37
CA LYS A 160 -10.76 13.20 28.61
C LYS A 160 -10.26 12.17 27.59
N THR A 161 -11.18 11.48 26.91
CA THR A 161 -10.91 10.41 25.95
C THR A 161 -11.66 10.71 24.66
N LEU A 162 -10.96 10.69 23.53
CA LEU A 162 -11.52 10.81 22.20
C LEU A 162 -11.42 9.46 21.50
N TYR A 163 -12.52 8.96 20.97
CA TYR A 163 -12.49 7.81 20.09
C TYR A 163 -12.27 8.26 18.64
N TYR A 164 -11.04 8.11 18.17
CA TYR A 164 -10.68 8.45 16.78
C TYR A 164 -10.95 7.26 15.86
N VAL A 165 -12.00 7.36 15.05
CA VAL A 165 -12.41 6.33 14.08
C VAL A 165 -11.55 6.25 12.81
N GLY A 166 -10.63 7.20 12.60
CA GLY A 166 -9.80 7.24 11.41
C GLY A 166 -10.61 7.32 10.12
N CYS A 167 -10.26 6.48 9.15
CA CYS A 167 -10.93 6.38 7.85
C CYS A 167 -12.12 5.41 7.84
N LEU A 168 -12.43 4.76 8.97
CA LEU A 168 -13.45 3.72 9.06
C LEU A 168 -14.84 4.16 8.57
N PRO A 169 -15.31 5.40 8.85
CA PRO A 169 -16.61 5.86 8.34
C PRO A 169 -16.69 5.96 6.81
N PHE A 170 -15.56 5.98 6.10
CA PHE A 170 -15.53 6.00 4.64
C PHE A 170 -15.56 4.61 4.02
N PHE A 171 -15.37 3.56 4.80
CA PHE A 171 -15.32 2.18 4.29
C PHE A 171 -16.67 1.70 3.79
N ASP A 172 -17.78 2.27 4.26
CA ASP A 172 -19.11 1.96 3.74
C ASP A 172 -19.27 2.28 2.25
N TYR A 173 -18.43 3.16 1.68
CA TYR A 173 -18.38 3.44 0.24
C TYR A 173 -17.89 2.22 -0.56
N ASP A 174 -16.81 1.58 -0.13
CA ASP A 174 -16.21 0.43 -0.81
C ASP A 174 -16.85 -0.90 -0.41
N PHE A 175 -17.32 -1.00 0.83
CA PHE A 175 -17.79 -2.24 1.43
C PHE A 175 -19.28 -2.16 1.80
N GLN A 176 -20.13 -1.87 0.82
CA GLN A 176 -21.58 -1.68 0.98
C GLN A 176 -22.31 -2.80 1.75
N ASN A 177 -21.75 -4.02 1.79
CA ASN A 177 -22.34 -5.19 2.45
C ASN A 177 -21.64 -5.60 3.76
N LEU A 178 -20.64 -4.85 4.22
CA LEU A 178 -19.97 -5.08 5.50
C LEU A 178 -20.25 -3.91 6.42
N LYS A 179 -20.73 -4.20 7.64
CA LYS A 179 -20.71 -3.21 8.70
C LYS A 179 -19.24 -2.88 9.00
N SER A 180 -18.80 -1.68 8.63
CA SER A 180 -17.44 -1.21 8.82
C SER A 180 -16.98 -1.26 10.28
N ILE A 181 -17.91 -1.19 11.24
CA ILE A 181 -17.61 -1.20 12.68
C ILE A 181 -18.14 -2.49 13.32
N SER A 182 -17.25 -3.18 14.04
CA SER A 182 -17.61 -4.41 14.76
C SER A 182 -18.63 -4.14 15.88
N ALA A 183 -19.55 -5.09 16.11
CA ALA A 183 -20.55 -4.95 17.16
C ALA A 183 -19.94 -4.86 18.56
N SER A 184 -18.79 -5.49 18.81
CA SER A 184 -18.05 -5.37 20.08
C SER A 184 -17.53 -3.96 20.29
N THR A 185 -16.98 -3.33 19.24
CA THR A 185 -16.51 -1.95 19.29
C THR A 185 -17.67 -1.00 19.62
N LEU A 186 -18.82 -1.18 18.96
CA LEU A 186 -20.03 -0.39 19.24
C LEU A 186 -20.50 -0.54 20.69
N LYS A 187 -20.50 -1.77 21.23
CA LYS A 187 -20.85 -2.00 22.64
C LYS A 187 -19.93 -1.28 23.61
N THR A 188 -18.63 -1.18 23.32
CA THR A 188 -17.66 -0.48 24.19
C THR A 188 -17.86 1.03 24.13
N ILE A 189 -18.15 1.59 22.96
CA ILE A 189 -18.31 3.04 22.78
C ILE A 189 -19.65 3.53 23.36
N CYS A 190 -20.65 2.65 23.41
CA CYS A 190 -22.02 2.98 23.81
C CYS A 190 -22.37 2.62 25.27
N GLN A 191 -21.38 2.39 26.13
CA GLN A 191 -21.59 2.25 27.59
C GLN A 191 -21.81 3.62 28.23
#